data_AF-A0A3C1KMN2-F1
#
_entry.id   AF-A0A3C1KMN2-F1
#
_cell.length_a   1.000
_cell.length_b   1.000
_cell.length_c   1.000
_cell.angle_alpha   90.00
_cell.angle_beta   90.00
_cell.angle_gamma   90.00
#
_symmetry.space_group_name_H-M   'P 1'
#
loop_
_entity.id
_entity.type
_entity.pdbx_description
1 polymer ?
#
loop_
_entity_poly.entity_id
_entity_poly.type
_entity_poly.pdbx_seq_one_letter_code
_entity_poly.pdbx_strand_id
1 'polypeptide(L)'
;MLNSDSLAQLKGLKSQMEAEKERADAVIKGTQSRYGFAVLADGREIFVPPDEMLKAFPDDRVRVCIRPSGDNKLVADIEKLLDSPLGDFSGRCVRKGKALFVQP
;
A
#
# COMPACT_ATOMS: atom_id res chain seq x y z
N MET A 1 -24.06 -25.13 17.78
CA MET A 1 -24.47 -24.17 16.74
C MET A 1 -24.01 -22.79 17.19
N LEU A 2 -23.38 -22.01 16.31
CA LEU A 2 -22.94 -20.65 16.65
C LEU A 2 -24.17 -19.75 16.76
N ASN A 3 -24.41 -19.18 17.95
CA ASN A 3 -25.55 -18.33 18.25
C ASN A 3 -25.49 -17.03 17.42
N SER A 4 -26.64 -16.55 16.94
CA SER A 4 -26.79 -15.30 16.18
C SER A 4 -26.19 -14.10 16.90
N ASP A 5 -26.28 -14.08 18.24
CA ASP A 5 -25.70 -13.03 19.08
C ASP A 5 -24.18 -13.06 19.09
N SER A 6 -23.56 -14.25 19.03
CA SER A 6 -22.11 -14.39 18.91
C SER A 6 -21.61 -13.86 17.56
N LEU A 7 -22.37 -14.07 16.47
CA LEU A 7 -22.04 -13.52 15.16
C LEU A 7 -22.19 -11.99 15.12
N ALA A 8 -23.22 -11.44 15.78
CA ALA A 8 -23.41 -9.99 15.89
C ALA A 8 -22.28 -9.32 16.70
N GLN A 9 -21.88 -9.93 17.83
CA GLN A 9 -20.74 -9.47 18.64
C GLN A 9 -19.42 -9.52 17.87
N LEU A 10 -19.14 -10.60 17.13
CA LEU A 10 -17.95 -10.73 16.29
C LEU A 10 -17.93 -9.69 15.17
N LYS A 11 -19.09 -9.37 14.57
CA LYS A 11 -19.21 -8.33 13.54
C LYS A 11 -18.97 -6.93 14.11
N GLY A 12 -19.46 -6.65 15.33
CA GLY A 12 -19.19 -5.42 16.06
C GLY A 12 -17.71 -5.26 16.41
N LEU A 13 -17.09 -6.31 16.97
CA LEU A 13 -15.65 -6.36 17.28
C LEU A 13 -14.77 -6.17 16.04
N LYS A 14 -15.12 -6.83 14.92
CA LYS A 14 -14.39 -6.66 13.66
C LYS A 14 -14.44 -5.22 13.15
N SER A 15 -15.60 -4.57 13.25
CA SER A 15 -15.77 -3.17 12.82
C SER A 15 -15.00 -2.19 13.71
N GLN A 16 -14.91 -2.47 15.02
CA GLN A 16 -14.10 -1.68 15.96
C GLN A 16 -12.61 -1.84 15.68
N MET A 17 -12.13 -3.07 15.44
CA MET A 17 -10.74 -3.32 15.07
C MET A 17 -10.33 -2.70 13.73
N GLU A 18 -11.26 -2.57 12.77
CA GLU A 18 -11.03 -1.87 11.50
C GLU A 18 -11.00 -0.34 11.64
N ALA A 19 -11.61 0.19 12.70
CA ALA A 19 -11.61 1.62 13.01
C ALA A 19 -10.35 2.06 13.77
N GLU A 20 -9.72 1.17 14.53
CA GLU A 20 -8.46 1.43 15.24
C GLU A 20 -7.21 1.42 14.34
N LYS A 21 -7.33 0.97 13.09
CA LYS A 21 -6.22 1.00 12.14
C LYS A 21 -5.93 2.44 11.73
N GLU A 22 -4.72 2.92 12.02
CA GLU A 22 -4.26 4.23 11.59
C GLU A 22 -4.21 4.26 10.06
N ARG A 23 -5.12 5.02 9.45
CA ARG A 23 -5.10 5.30 8.01
C ARG A 23 -4.53 6.68 7.79
N ALA A 24 -3.62 6.80 6.84
CA ALA A 24 -2.98 8.07 6.51
C ALA A 24 -2.80 8.20 5.00
N ASP A 25 -2.81 9.45 4.53
CA ASP A 25 -2.42 9.77 3.16
C ASP A 25 -0.90 9.92 3.12
N ALA A 26 -0.27 9.32 2.11
CA ALA A 26 1.17 9.26 1.98
C ALA A 26 1.62 9.30 0.52
N VAL A 27 2.86 9.75 0.31
CA VAL A 27 3.55 9.68 -0.99
C VAL A 27 4.42 8.43 -1.02
N ILE A 28 4.31 7.64 -2.09
CA ILE A 28 5.13 6.45 -2.26
C ILE A 28 6.54 6.83 -2.72
N LYS A 29 7.54 6.42 -1.94
CA LYS A 29 8.95 6.57 -2.25
C LYS A 29 9.53 5.19 -2.55
N GLY A 30 9.85 4.96 -3.83
CA GLY A 30 10.52 3.73 -4.26
C GLY A 30 11.99 3.69 -3.82
N THR A 31 12.54 2.48 -3.74
CA THR A 31 13.99 2.26 -3.58
C THR A 31 14.55 1.53 -4.80
N GLN A 32 15.87 1.32 -4.87
CA GLN A 32 16.47 0.44 -5.87
C GLN A 32 16.13 -1.05 -5.64
N SER A 33 15.66 -1.37 -4.43
CA SER A 33 15.15 -2.69 -4.08
C SER A 33 13.65 -2.77 -4.36
N ARG A 34 13.04 -3.96 -4.19
CA ARG A 34 11.60 -4.14 -4.45
C ARG A 34 10.68 -3.50 -3.41
N TYR A 35 11.19 -3.06 -2.27
CA TYR A 35 10.41 -2.40 -1.22
C TYR A 35 10.46 -0.87 -1.37
N GLY A 36 9.59 -0.17 -0.65
CA GLY A 36 9.54 1.28 -0.62
C GLY A 36 9.13 1.82 0.74
N PHE A 37 8.84 3.11 0.78
CA PHE A 37 8.36 3.80 1.96
C PHE A 37 7.16 4.67 1.62
N ALA A 38 6.17 4.71 2.50
CA ALA A 38 5.08 5.64 2.47
C ALA A 38 5.47 6.84 3.35
N VAL A 39 5.70 7.99 2.72
CA VAL A 39 6.05 9.24 3.40
C VAL A 39 4.77 9.97 3.76
N LEU A 40 4.45 10.02 5.05
CA LEU A 40 3.28 10.75 5.55
C LEU A 40 3.52 12.27 5.50
N ALA A 41 2.43 13.04 5.62
CA ALA A 41 2.48 14.49 5.70
C ALA A 41 3.27 15.03 6.90
N ASP A 42 3.42 14.24 7.97
CA ASP A 42 4.20 14.57 9.16
C ASP A 42 5.70 14.26 9.02
N GLY A 43 6.12 13.70 7.88
CA GLY A 43 7.50 13.32 7.60
C GLY A 43 7.90 11.92 8.09
N ARG A 44 7.00 11.15 8.70
CA ARG A 44 7.27 9.74 9.03
C ARG A 44 7.37 8.92 7.75
N GLU A 45 8.41 8.10 7.66
CA GLU A 45 8.56 7.09 6.59
C GLU A 45 8.15 5.71 7.13
N ILE A 46 7.08 5.15 6.58
CA ILE A 46 6.59 3.82 6.96
C ILE A 46 6.98 2.82 5.88
N PHE A 47 7.48 1.66 6.29
CA PHE A 47 7.92 0.63 5.35
C PHE A 47 6.75 0.07 4.54
N VAL A 48 6.92 -0.02 3.22
CA VAL A 48 5.98 -0.65 2.28
C VAL A 48 6.62 -1.92 1.73
N PRO A 49 6.01 -3.10 1.94
CA PRO A 49 6.61 -4.36 1.51
C PRO A 49 6.57 -4.50 -0.01
N PRO A 50 7.42 -5.37 -0.58
CA PRO A 50 7.49 -5.57 -2.03
C PRO A 50 6.16 -5.85 -2.72
N ASP A 51 5.29 -6.64 -2.10
CA ASP A 51 4.01 -7.01 -2.68
C ASP A 51 3.04 -5.82 -2.75
N GLU A 52 3.11 -4.90 -1.78
CA GLU A 52 2.31 -3.67 -1.77
C GLU A 52 2.86 -2.65 -2.76
N MET A 53 4.19 -2.58 -2.94
CA MET A 53 4.84 -1.73 -3.95
C MET A 53 4.47 -2.09 -5.40
N LEU A 54 3.88 -3.27 -5.64
CA LEU A 54 3.36 -3.63 -6.97
C LEU A 54 2.05 -2.90 -7.31
N LYS A 55 1.40 -2.25 -6.33
CA LYS A 55 0.10 -1.60 -6.49
C LYS A 55 0.18 -0.11 -6.85
N ALA A 56 1.35 0.51 -6.72
CA ALA A 56 1.54 1.94 -6.93
C ALA A 56 2.92 2.22 -7.55
N PHE A 57 3.02 3.33 -8.27
CA PHE A 57 4.29 3.83 -8.77
C PHE A 57 4.99 4.72 -7.73
N PRO A 58 6.31 4.92 -7.86
CA PRO A 58 6.99 6.00 -7.15
C PRO A 58 6.30 7.35 -7.41
N ASP A 59 6.26 8.20 -6.39
CA ASP A 59 5.62 9.51 -6.35
C ASP A 59 4.07 9.52 -6.40
N ASP A 60 3.42 8.34 -6.47
CA ASP A 60 1.97 8.25 -6.31
C ASP A 60 1.55 8.70 -4.91
N ARG A 61 0.43 9.44 -4.84
CA ARG A 61 -0.25 9.73 -3.57
C ARG A 61 -1.28 8.65 -3.33
N VAL A 62 -1.15 7.98 -2.20
CA VAL A 62 -2.01 6.87 -1.82
C VAL A 62 -2.52 7.03 -0.40
N ARG A 63 -3.64 6.39 -0.09
CA ARG A 63 -4.07 6.13 1.27
C ARG A 63 -3.52 4.79 1.72
N VAL A 64 -2.78 4.80 2.82
CA VAL A 64 -2.20 3.61 3.44
C VAL A 64 -2.89 3.28 4.76
N CYS A 65 -2.94 1.99 5.07
CA CYS A 65 -3.27 1.48 6.39
C CYS A 65 -1.97 1.06 7.09
N ILE A 66 -1.68 1.69 8.23
CA ILE A 66 -0.50 1.37 9.03
C ILE A 66 -0.85 0.26 10.02
N ARG A 67 -0.06 -0.81 10.02
CA ARG A 67 -0.21 -1.93 10.95
C ARG A 67 1.12 -2.29 11.60
N PRO A 68 1.11 -2.70 12.88
CA PRO A 68 2.28 -3.28 13.50
C PRO A 68 2.56 -4.66 12.87
N SER A 69 3.83 -4.92 12.55
CA SER A 69 4.34 -6.23 12.18
C SER A 69 5.09 -6.88 13.34
N GLY A 70 5.28 -8.20 13.28
CA GLY A 70 5.81 -9.03 14.38
C GLY A 70 7.16 -8.60 14.95
N ASP A 71 7.91 -7.77 14.23
CA ASP A 71 9.23 -7.24 14.64
C ASP A 71 9.18 -5.81 15.21
N ASN A 72 8.03 -5.37 15.75
CA ASN A 72 7.83 -3.99 16.23
C ASN A 72 8.06 -2.92 15.14
N LYS A 73 7.99 -3.33 13.87
CA LYS A 73 8.09 -2.44 12.70
C LYS A 73 6.69 -2.10 12.22
N LEU A 74 6.50 -0.83 11.86
CA LEU A 74 5.28 -0.38 11.21
C LEU A 74 5.35 -0.70 9.72
N VAL A 75 4.27 -1.29 9.21
CA VAL A 75 4.11 -1.65 7.80
C VAL A 75 2.90 -0.91 7.25
N ALA A 76 3.04 -0.33 6.06
CA ALA A 76 1.98 0.34 5.34
C ALA A 76 1.46 -0.56 4.22
N ASP A 77 0.16 -0.85 4.26
CA ASP A 77 -0.56 -1.47 3.14
C ASP A 77 -1.25 -0.38 2.31
N ILE A 78 -1.20 -0.49 0.98
CA ILE A 78 -1.83 0.48 0.08
C ILE A 78 -3.31 0.09 -0.07
N GLU A 79 -4.21 0.94 0.42
CA GLU A 79 -5.66 0.74 0.32
C GLU A 79 -6.25 1.42 -0.92
N LYS A 80 -5.79 2.62 -1.26
CA LYS A 80 -6.39 3.42 -2.34
C LYS A 80 -5.38 4.35 -3.00
N LEU A 81 -5.40 4.42 -4.33
CA LEU A 81 -4.71 5.46 -5.09
C LEU A 81 -5.53 6.75 -5.06
N LEU A 82 -4.90 7.86 -4.66
CA LEU A 82 -5.52 9.19 -4.60
C LEU A 82 -5.15 10.04 -5.81
N ASP A 83 -3.87 10.01 -6.17
CA ASP A 83 -3.33 10.76 -7.30
C ASP A 83 -2.12 10.02 -7.86
N SER A 84 -1.97 10.01 -9.18
CA SER A 84 -0.81 9.42 -9.86
C SER A 84 -0.25 10.43 -10.84
N PRO A 85 0.93 11.00 -10.57
CA PRO A 85 1.54 12.00 -11.46
C PRO A 85 2.07 11.38 -12.76
N LEU A 86 2.22 10.06 -12.82
CA LEU A 86 2.69 9.35 -14.01
C LEU A 86 1.56 9.23 -15.04
N GLY A 87 1.40 10.27 -15.87
CA GLY A 87 0.50 10.25 -17.03
C GLY A 87 1.16 9.70 -18.28
N ASP A 88 2.09 10.46 -18.83
CA ASP A 88 2.86 10.09 -20.03
C ASP A 88 4.30 9.79 -19.68
N PHE A 89 4.88 8.75 -20.28
CA PHE A 89 6.30 8.43 -20.13
C PHE A 89 6.92 8.04 -21.47
N SER A 90 8.21 8.33 -21.60
CA SER A 90 9.05 7.83 -22.69
C SER A 90 9.91 6.70 -22.18
N GLY A 91 10.19 5.70 -23.02
CA GLY A 91 11.00 4.57 -22.60
C GLY A 91 11.49 3.72 -23.77
N ARG A 92 12.36 2.75 -23.47
CA ARG A 92 12.90 1.83 -24.47
C ARG A 92 11.97 0.64 -24.68
N CYS A 93 11.59 0.39 -25.92
CA CYS A 93 10.86 -0.81 -26.32
C CYS A 93 11.76 -2.05 -26.21
N VAL A 94 11.34 -3.03 -25.41
CA VAL A 94 12.03 -4.31 -25.21
C VAL A 94 11.09 -5.44 -25.58
N ARG A 95 11.51 -6.35 -26.47
CA ARG A 95 10.73 -7.54 -26.83
C ARG A 95 11.23 -8.75 -26.05
N LYS A 96 10.32 -9.47 -25.41
CA LYS A 96 10.60 -10.75 -24.74
C LYS A 96 9.63 -11.80 -25.28
N GLY A 97 10.12 -12.64 -26.20
CA GLY A 97 9.28 -13.58 -26.94
C GLY A 97 8.24 -12.86 -27.80
N LYS A 98 6.95 -13.12 -27.54
CA LYS A 98 5.82 -12.47 -28.24
C LYS A 98 5.36 -11.17 -27.56
N ALA A 99 5.83 -10.87 -26.35
CA ALA A 99 5.41 -9.70 -25.58
C ALA A 99 6.33 -8.49 -25.83
N LEU A 100 5.72 -7.31 -25.92
CA LEU A 100 6.38 -6.01 -25.99
C LEU A 100 6.28 -5.33 -24.63
N PHE A 101 7.42 -4.87 -24.12
CA PHE A 101 7.53 -4.10 -22.89
C PHE A 101 8.13 -2.72 -23.20
N VAL A 102 7.86 -1.76 -22.33
CA VAL A 102 8.52 -0.45 -22.36
C VAL A 102 9.22 -0.26 -21.03
N GLN A 103 10.54 -0.07 -21.07
CA GLN A 103 11.33 0.28 -19.91
C GLN A 103 11.42 1.82 -19.82
N PRO A 104 10.81 2.46 -18.80
CA PRO A 104 10.97 3.89 -18.56
C PRO A 104 12.43 4.29 -18.35
#